data_AF-A0A7V8RBY7-F1
#
_entry.id   AF-A0A7V8RBY7-F1
#
_cell.length_a   1.000
_cell.length_b   1.000
_cell.length_c   1.000
_cell.angle_alpha   90.00
_cell.angle_beta   90.00
_cell.angle_gamma   90.00
#
_symmetry.space_group_name_H-M   'P 1'
#
loop_
_entity.id
_entity.type
_entity.pdbx_description
1 polymer ?
#
loop_
_entity_poly.entity_id
_entity_poly.type
_entity_poly.pdbx_seq_one_letter_code
_entity_poly.pdbx_strand_id
1 'polypeptide(L)'
;MPNDVNSEDQPSMAVPFPTEAELFAAGYVAIPTEEELLAQGYVPIDFSNMPDVADLVTEAGHPFPFHHEIIKAGYVPISRRERRIVSRPRMGQMYWIDFPHDAYAPEFVNEHPGIVIRAANSLHDTCIILPVTSAQQKAGTNFHQLSKNPNPKGQAEGRIAYVVCDHLYTVNINRLRPLVHNGKAVFPKVEPNDLTAIFVIVQKVLGAAFAPARTAVAAGAAPGQAQPAAPPKPLGPNTLTLKKK
;
A
#
# COMPACT_ATOMS: atom_id res chain seq x y z
N MET A 1 32.09 -45.22 -6.22
CA MET A 1 31.19 -44.27 -5.54
C MET A 1 29.80 -44.54 -6.08
N PRO A 2 28.97 -45.33 -5.36
CA PRO A 2 27.63 -45.66 -5.82
C PRO A 2 26.69 -44.47 -5.62
N ASN A 3 25.71 -44.37 -6.51
CA ASN A 3 24.76 -43.29 -6.65
C ASN A 3 23.84 -43.14 -5.43
N ASP A 4 23.78 -41.93 -4.85
CA ASP A 4 22.68 -41.53 -3.98
C ASP A 4 21.51 -41.08 -4.86
N VAL A 5 20.58 -42.01 -5.03
CA VAL A 5 19.26 -41.79 -5.60
C VAL A 5 18.46 -41.02 -4.55
N ASN A 6 18.19 -39.73 -4.81
CA ASN A 6 17.26 -38.95 -4.00
C ASN A 6 15.88 -39.63 -4.04
N SER A 7 15.45 -40.10 -2.88
CA SER A 7 14.10 -40.61 -2.63
C SER A 7 13.10 -39.45 -2.66
N GLU A 8 12.57 -39.14 -3.84
CA GLU A 8 11.33 -38.39 -3.99
C GLU A 8 10.16 -39.33 -3.71
N ASP A 9 9.77 -39.42 -2.44
CA ASP A 9 8.50 -40.06 -2.05
C ASP A 9 7.78 -39.13 -1.08
N GLN A 10 7.39 -37.95 -1.58
CA GLN A 10 6.32 -37.18 -0.96
C GLN A 10 5.00 -37.67 -1.57
N PRO A 11 4.06 -38.21 -0.78
CA PRO A 11 2.77 -38.59 -1.31
C PRO A 11 2.07 -37.33 -1.83
N SER A 12 1.81 -37.34 -3.14
CA SER A 12 0.88 -36.43 -3.81
C SER A 12 -0.46 -36.50 -3.09
N MET A 13 -0.68 -35.57 -2.16
CA MET A 13 -1.99 -35.31 -1.57
C MET A 13 -2.83 -34.63 -2.65
N ALA A 14 -3.32 -35.43 -3.60
CA ALA A 14 -4.36 -34.99 -4.51
C ALA A 14 -5.61 -34.73 -3.66
N VAL A 15 -5.83 -33.47 -3.28
CA VAL A 15 -7.09 -33.05 -2.69
C VAL A 15 -8.15 -33.28 -3.78
N PRO A 16 -9.09 -34.21 -3.60
CA PRO A 16 -10.12 -34.43 -4.60
C PRO A 16 -10.94 -33.16 -4.73
N PHE A 17 -11.16 -32.71 -5.96
CA PHE A 17 -12.07 -31.58 -6.21
C PHE A 17 -13.45 -31.95 -5.65
N PRO A 18 -14.10 -31.04 -4.92
CA PRO A 18 -15.43 -31.30 -4.37
C PRO A 18 -16.39 -31.60 -5.50
N THR A 19 -17.24 -32.60 -5.27
CA THR A 19 -18.29 -32.99 -6.19
C THR A 19 -19.34 -31.88 -6.31
N GLU A 20 -20.09 -31.86 -7.41
CA GLU A 20 -21.14 -30.87 -7.65
C GLU A 20 -22.19 -30.84 -6.52
N ALA A 21 -22.47 -32.00 -5.92
CA ALA A 21 -23.34 -32.12 -4.75
C ALA A 21 -22.76 -31.44 -3.50
N GLU A 22 -21.44 -31.53 -3.28
CA GLU A 22 -20.75 -30.87 -2.16
C GLU A 22 -20.69 -29.35 -2.36
N LEU A 23 -20.51 -28.87 -3.59
CA LEU A 23 -20.57 -27.45 -3.93
C LEU A 23 -21.97 -26.88 -3.70
N PHE A 24 -23.02 -27.58 -4.12
CA PHE A 24 -24.40 -27.15 -3.91
C PHE A 24 -24.77 -27.14 -2.42
N ALA A 25 -24.33 -28.15 -1.65
CA ALA A 25 -24.51 -28.20 -0.20
C ALA A 25 -23.74 -27.08 0.54
N ALA A 26 -22.62 -26.63 -0.01
CA ALA A 26 -21.86 -25.47 0.48
C ALA A 26 -22.44 -24.11 0.04
N GLY A 27 -23.58 -24.11 -0.67
CA GLY A 27 -24.28 -22.90 -1.09
C GLY A 27 -23.73 -22.26 -2.37
N TYR A 28 -22.86 -22.96 -3.11
CA TYR A 28 -22.45 -22.51 -4.43
C TYR A 28 -23.58 -22.79 -5.44
N VAL A 29 -24.02 -21.74 -6.12
CA VAL A 29 -25.00 -21.83 -7.20
C VAL A 29 -24.25 -22.20 -8.48
N ALA A 30 -24.79 -23.14 -9.27
CA ALA A 30 -24.24 -23.47 -10.58
C ALA A 30 -24.22 -22.21 -11.46
N ILE A 31 -23.11 -22.00 -12.18
CA ILE A 31 -23.01 -20.91 -13.15
C ILE A 31 -24.09 -21.18 -14.21
N PRO A 32 -25.03 -20.24 -14.45
CA PRO A 32 -26.05 -20.44 -15.46
C PRO A 32 -25.41 -20.75 -16.81
N THR A 33 -25.97 -21.71 -17.52
CA THR A 33 -25.53 -22.05 -18.87
C THR A 33 -25.78 -20.89 -19.83
N GLU A 34 -25.10 -20.88 -20.97
CA GLU A 34 -25.29 -19.85 -22.00
C GLU A 34 -26.75 -19.76 -22.46
N GLU A 35 -27.44 -20.91 -22.54
CA GLU A 35 -28.87 -20.99 -22.87
C GLU A 35 -29.75 -20.34 -21.79
N GLU A 36 -29.42 -20.55 -20.50
CA GLU A 36 -30.13 -19.92 -19.38
C GLU A 36 -29.88 -18.41 -19.31
N LEU A 37 -28.66 -17.96 -19.60
CA LEU A 37 -28.32 -16.55 -19.69
C LEU A 37 -29.07 -15.86 -20.85
N LEU A 38 -29.12 -16.50 -22.02
CA LEU A 38 -29.90 -16.03 -23.16
C LEU A 38 -31.40 -15.97 -22.85
N ALA A 39 -31.94 -16.99 -22.17
CA ALA A 39 -33.34 -17.02 -21.74
C ALA A 39 -33.66 -15.95 -20.67
N GLN A 40 -32.67 -15.57 -19.86
CA GLN A 40 -32.75 -14.45 -18.91
C GLN A 40 -32.53 -13.07 -19.58
N GLY A 41 -32.29 -13.03 -20.89
CA GLY A 41 -32.12 -11.81 -21.67
C GLY A 41 -30.70 -11.26 -21.72
N TYR A 42 -29.70 -12.00 -21.23
CA TYR A 42 -28.29 -11.65 -21.39
C TYR A 42 -27.84 -12.00 -22.82
N VAL A 43 -27.14 -11.07 -23.47
CA VAL A 43 -26.62 -11.25 -24.83
C VAL A 43 -25.09 -11.41 -24.75
N PRO A 44 -24.49 -12.38 -25.48
CA PRO A 44 -23.04 -12.49 -25.57
C PRO A 44 -22.42 -11.19 -26.08
N ILE A 45 -21.36 -10.72 -25.40
CA ILE A 45 -20.67 -9.48 -25.81
C ILE A 45 -19.89 -9.76 -27.09
N ASP A 46 -20.37 -9.24 -28.22
CA ASP A 46 -19.58 -9.16 -29.45
C ASP A 46 -18.74 -7.87 -29.44
N PHE A 47 -17.45 -8.00 -29.11
CA PHE A 47 -16.51 -6.87 -29.08
C PHE A 47 -16.28 -6.24 -30.46
N SER A 48 -16.73 -6.88 -31.54
CA SER A 48 -16.57 -6.38 -32.91
C SER A 48 -17.63 -5.34 -33.30
N ASN A 49 -18.74 -5.29 -32.56
CA ASN A 49 -19.93 -4.50 -32.90
C ASN A 49 -20.42 -3.65 -31.72
N MET A 50 -19.52 -3.30 -30.80
CA MET A 50 -19.86 -2.48 -29.64
C MET A 50 -20.21 -1.05 -30.10
N PRO A 51 -21.36 -0.48 -29.67
CA PRO A 51 -21.70 0.90 -29.99
C PRO A 51 -20.64 1.86 -29.44
N ASP A 52 -20.39 2.96 -30.15
CA ASP A 52 -19.46 3.98 -29.69
C ASP A 52 -19.89 4.46 -28.30
N VAL A 53 -18.97 4.44 -27.34
CA VAL A 53 -19.23 4.82 -25.95
C VAL A 53 -19.74 6.26 -25.85
N ALA A 54 -19.43 7.08 -26.85
CA ALA A 54 -19.94 8.44 -26.99
C ALA A 54 -21.47 8.52 -27.12
N ASP A 55 -22.11 7.47 -27.65
CA ASP A 55 -23.57 7.41 -27.90
C ASP A 55 -24.33 6.67 -26.79
N LEU A 56 -23.62 6.18 -25.76
CA LEU A 56 -24.23 5.46 -24.65
C LEU A 56 -24.87 6.42 -23.64
N VAL A 57 -26.17 6.21 -23.40
CA VAL A 57 -26.94 6.83 -22.32
C VAL A 57 -27.15 5.84 -21.19
N THR A 58 -27.09 6.31 -19.95
CA THR A 58 -27.48 5.54 -18.75
C THR A 58 -28.99 5.25 -18.77
N GLU A 59 -29.46 4.30 -17.95
CA GLU A 59 -30.90 3.97 -17.83
C GLU A 59 -31.78 5.19 -17.49
N ALA A 60 -31.21 6.23 -16.88
CA ALA A 60 -31.86 7.50 -16.58
C ALA A 60 -31.84 8.51 -17.75
N GLY A 61 -31.34 8.12 -18.93
CA GLY A 61 -31.23 8.97 -20.11
C GLY A 61 -30.10 9.99 -20.06
N HIS A 62 -29.19 9.91 -19.08
CA HIS A 62 -28.03 10.80 -19.02
C HIS A 62 -26.93 10.30 -19.95
N PRO A 63 -26.34 11.16 -20.80
CA PRO A 63 -25.20 10.79 -21.62
C PRO A 63 -24.03 10.37 -20.72
N PHE A 64 -23.23 9.41 -21.15
CA PHE A 64 -22.03 9.03 -20.43
C PHE A 64 -21.11 10.27 -20.31
N PRO A 65 -20.67 10.65 -19.11
CA PRO A 65 -19.99 11.92 -18.91
C PRO A 65 -18.69 11.97 -19.71
N PHE A 66 -18.46 13.08 -20.40
CA PHE A 66 -17.22 13.28 -21.15
C PHE A 66 -16.04 13.43 -20.19
N HIS A 67 -14.83 13.13 -20.67
CA HIS A 67 -13.60 13.13 -19.86
C HIS A 67 -13.41 14.41 -19.01
N HIS A 68 -13.82 15.57 -19.53
CA HIS A 68 -13.70 16.85 -18.85
C HIS A 68 -14.73 17.04 -17.72
N GLU A 69 -15.90 16.41 -17.81
CA GLU A 69 -16.96 16.46 -16.79
C GLU A 69 -16.62 15.55 -15.60
N ILE A 70 -16.02 14.39 -15.88
CA ILE A 70 -15.47 13.47 -14.87
C ILE A 70 -14.42 14.18 -14.00
N ILE A 71 -13.48 14.90 -14.64
CA ILE A 71 -12.46 15.69 -13.94
C ILE A 71 -13.11 16.79 -13.08
N LYS A 72 -14.11 17.50 -13.62
CA LYS A 72 -14.80 18.60 -12.93
C LYS A 72 -15.65 18.10 -11.75
N ALA A 73 -16.18 16.88 -11.83
CA ALA A 73 -16.89 16.21 -10.76
C ALA A 73 -15.96 15.62 -9.66
N GLY A 74 -14.64 15.82 -9.77
CA GLY A 74 -13.67 15.39 -8.77
C GLY A 74 -13.21 13.94 -8.91
N TYR A 75 -13.65 13.24 -9.97
CA TYR A 75 -13.11 11.92 -10.31
C TYR A 75 -11.75 12.12 -10.96
N VAL A 76 -10.69 11.69 -10.26
CA VAL A 76 -9.32 11.75 -10.78
C VAL A 76 -9.21 10.77 -11.94
N PRO A 77 -8.83 11.21 -13.15
CA PRO A 77 -8.66 10.30 -14.27
C PRO A 77 -7.64 9.21 -13.93
N ILE A 78 -7.81 8.02 -14.52
CA ILE A 78 -6.87 6.87 -14.47
C ILE A 78 -5.44 7.24 -14.95
N SER A 79 -5.22 8.48 -15.38
CA SER A 79 -3.98 9.08 -15.91
C SER A 79 -2.77 9.12 -14.96
N ARG A 80 -2.87 8.59 -13.73
CA ARG A 80 -1.68 8.34 -12.87
C ARG A 80 -1.02 6.98 -13.09
N ARG A 81 -1.47 6.22 -14.09
CA ARG A 81 -0.78 4.99 -14.54
C ARG A 81 0.34 5.26 -15.54
N GLU A 82 0.50 6.49 -16.02
CA GLU A 82 1.56 6.77 -16.99
C GLU A 82 2.92 6.82 -16.29
N ARG A 83 3.81 5.94 -16.74
CA ARG A 83 5.12 5.74 -16.14
C ARG A 83 6.03 6.94 -16.45
N ARG A 84 6.43 7.66 -15.40
CA ARG A 84 7.29 8.85 -15.50
C ARG A 84 8.78 8.59 -15.34
N ILE A 85 9.17 7.34 -15.06
CA ILE A 85 10.57 6.93 -14.94
C ILE A 85 10.88 5.80 -15.91
N VAL A 86 12.05 5.84 -16.53
CA VAL A 86 12.46 4.87 -17.56
C VAL A 86 13.23 3.69 -16.96
N SER A 87 13.76 3.84 -15.75
CA SER A 87 14.59 2.83 -15.07
C SER A 87 14.05 2.49 -13.69
N ARG A 88 14.34 1.27 -13.22
CA ARG A 88 13.87 0.79 -11.92
C ARG A 88 14.47 1.62 -10.77
N PRO A 89 13.66 1.96 -9.76
CA PRO A 89 14.15 2.70 -8.60
C PRO A 89 15.13 1.84 -7.79
N ARG A 90 16.25 2.42 -7.40
CA ARG A 90 17.27 1.78 -6.56
C ARG A 90 17.16 2.22 -5.12
N MET A 91 17.61 1.35 -4.23
CA MET A 91 17.70 1.63 -2.80
C MET A 91 18.57 2.87 -2.52
N GLY A 92 18.07 3.73 -1.65
CA GLY A 92 18.69 5.00 -1.26
C GLY A 92 18.49 6.14 -2.26
N GLN A 93 17.84 5.92 -3.41
CA GLN A 93 17.53 7.01 -4.34
C GLN A 93 16.32 7.81 -3.87
N MET A 94 16.38 9.12 -4.10
CA MET A 94 15.29 10.04 -3.83
C MET A 94 14.47 10.32 -5.09
N TYR A 95 13.15 10.36 -4.91
CA TYR A 95 12.15 10.68 -5.93
C TYR A 95 11.14 11.68 -5.38
N TRP A 96 10.44 12.39 -6.27
CA TRP A 96 9.16 12.99 -5.92
C TRP A 96 8.10 11.90 -5.96
N ILE A 97 7.27 11.83 -4.93
CA ILE A 97 6.28 10.78 -4.74
C ILE A 97 4.93 11.44 -4.62
N ASP A 98 4.01 10.98 -5.44
CA ASP A 98 2.63 11.44 -5.47
C ASP A 98 1.76 10.56 -4.55
N PHE A 99 1.51 11.06 -3.33
CA PHE A 99 0.71 10.39 -2.32
C PHE A 99 -0.79 10.48 -2.63
N PRO A 100 -1.61 9.55 -2.10
CA PRO A 100 -3.07 9.62 -2.25
C PRO A 100 -3.63 10.98 -1.81
N HIS A 101 -4.62 11.49 -2.53
CA HIS A 101 -5.25 12.78 -2.21
C HIS A 101 -6.30 12.67 -1.10
N ASP A 102 -6.82 11.47 -0.92
CA ASP A 102 -7.82 11.07 0.06
C ASP A 102 -7.20 10.47 1.33
N ALA A 103 -5.90 10.71 1.56
CA ALA A 103 -5.22 10.22 2.76
C ALA A 103 -5.77 10.95 4.01
N TYR A 104 -6.04 10.19 5.07
CA TYR A 104 -6.49 10.74 6.34
C TYR A 104 -5.29 11.22 7.17
N ALA A 105 -5.43 12.32 7.90
CA ALA A 105 -4.39 12.73 8.84
C ALA A 105 -4.14 11.60 9.88
N PRO A 106 -2.87 11.26 10.20
CA PRO A 106 -1.64 12.00 9.94
C PRO A 106 -0.86 11.59 8.66
N GLU A 107 -1.49 10.92 7.70
CA GLU A 107 -0.84 10.46 6.46
C GLU A 107 -0.34 11.61 5.58
N PHE A 108 0.68 11.32 4.75
CA PHE A 108 1.16 12.26 3.75
C PHE A 108 0.17 12.35 2.58
N VAL A 109 -0.12 13.59 2.18
CA VAL A 109 -0.96 13.92 1.01
C VAL A 109 -0.13 14.66 -0.04
N ASN A 110 -0.58 14.72 -1.29
CA ASN A 110 0.09 15.45 -2.38
C ASN A 110 1.51 14.96 -2.67
N GLU A 111 2.28 15.77 -3.39
CA GLU A 111 3.63 15.42 -3.81
C GLU A 111 4.68 15.77 -2.75
N HIS A 112 5.43 14.76 -2.29
CA HIS A 112 6.52 14.94 -1.34
C HIS A 112 7.79 14.20 -1.82
N PRO A 113 8.99 14.67 -1.46
CA PRO A 113 10.18 13.89 -1.72
C PRO A 113 10.15 12.62 -0.85
N GLY A 114 10.73 11.54 -1.35
CA GLY A 114 10.87 10.32 -0.56
C GLY A 114 12.04 9.47 -1.02
N ILE A 115 12.52 8.63 -0.11
CA ILE A 115 13.69 7.78 -0.29
C ILE A 115 13.23 6.33 -0.42
N VAL A 116 13.73 5.64 -1.43
CA VAL A 116 13.44 4.23 -1.65
C VAL A 116 14.25 3.37 -0.68
N ILE A 117 13.58 2.62 0.20
CA ILE A 117 14.23 1.69 1.14
C ILE A 117 14.17 0.23 0.66
N ARG A 118 13.14 -0.13 -0.12
CA ARG A 118 13.07 -1.40 -0.86
C ARG A 118 12.99 -1.10 -2.34
N ALA A 119 14.02 -1.49 -3.08
CA ALA A 119 14.01 -1.39 -4.55
C ALA A 119 12.91 -2.28 -5.15
N ALA A 120 12.39 -1.87 -6.29
CA ALA A 120 11.49 -2.69 -7.06
C ALA A 120 12.27 -3.69 -7.93
N ASN A 121 11.67 -4.86 -8.17
CA ASN A 121 12.27 -5.87 -9.04
C ASN A 121 12.09 -5.52 -10.51
N SER A 122 10.93 -4.95 -10.88
CA SER A 122 10.59 -4.52 -12.24
C SER A 122 9.99 -3.10 -12.24
N LEU A 123 9.74 -2.54 -13.42
CA LEU A 123 9.07 -1.24 -13.60
C LEU A 123 7.56 -1.27 -13.36
N HIS A 124 6.97 -2.44 -13.22
CA HIS A 124 5.54 -2.64 -12.98
C HIS A 124 5.25 -3.03 -11.53
N ASP A 125 6.29 -3.18 -10.73
CA ASP A 125 6.22 -3.60 -9.35
C ASP A 125 6.03 -2.41 -8.41
N THR A 126 5.97 -2.69 -7.12
CA THR A 126 5.90 -1.72 -6.04
C THR A 126 7.28 -1.53 -5.41
N CYS A 127 7.50 -0.37 -4.80
CA CYS A 127 8.65 -0.13 -3.93
C CYS A 127 8.17 0.35 -2.56
N ILE A 128 9.03 0.16 -1.55
CA ILE A 128 8.79 0.73 -0.22
C ILE A 128 9.62 1.99 -0.10
N ILE A 129 8.98 3.07 0.31
CA ILE A 129 9.55 4.40 0.42
C ILE A 129 9.33 4.98 1.82
N LEU A 130 10.19 5.93 2.16
CA LEU A 130 10.02 6.80 3.31
C LEU A 130 9.85 8.25 2.85
N PRO A 131 8.81 8.96 3.30
CA PRO A 131 8.62 10.36 2.98
C PRO A 131 9.68 11.22 3.67
N VAL A 132 10.04 12.30 2.98
CA VAL A 132 10.98 13.31 3.43
C VAL A 132 10.24 14.64 3.51
N THR A 133 10.49 15.38 4.58
CA THR A 133 9.89 16.69 4.84
C THR A 133 10.95 17.69 5.24
N SER A 134 10.70 18.97 4.95
CA SER A 134 11.50 20.08 5.46
C SER A 134 10.94 20.66 6.76
N ALA A 135 9.75 20.24 7.18
CA ALA A 135 9.15 20.68 8.43
C ALA A 135 9.90 20.05 9.61
N GLN A 136 10.27 20.88 10.57
CA GLN A 136 10.95 20.41 11.78
C GLN A 136 10.04 19.45 12.54
N GLN A 137 10.58 18.28 12.86
CA GLN A 137 9.87 17.24 13.60
C GLN A 137 10.02 17.45 15.10
N LYS A 138 8.98 17.12 15.88
CA LYS A 138 9.02 17.20 17.35
C LYS A 138 9.91 16.09 17.92
N ALA A 139 10.65 16.40 18.98
CA ALA A 139 11.45 15.40 19.70
C ALA A 139 10.54 14.27 20.22
N GLY A 140 10.95 13.02 20.03
CA GLY A 140 10.18 11.82 20.41
C GLY A 140 9.48 11.11 19.26
N THR A 141 9.43 11.71 18.07
CA THR A 141 8.94 11.05 16.84
C THR A 141 10.06 10.25 16.17
N ASN A 142 9.74 9.16 15.46
CA ASN A 142 10.75 8.37 14.75
C ASN A 142 11.14 9.04 13.42
N PHE A 143 12.11 9.95 13.46
CA PHE A 143 12.65 10.62 12.28
C PHE A 143 14.18 10.65 12.27
N HIS A 144 14.78 10.79 11.09
CA HIS A 144 16.21 10.99 10.89
C HIS A 144 16.47 12.32 10.17
N GLN A 145 17.39 13.13 10.68
CA GLN A 145 17.85 14.33 9.97
C GLN A 145 19.00 13.94 9.04
N LEU A 146 18.85 14.21 7.74
CA LEU A 146 19.92 13.95 6.77
C LEU A 146 21.08 14.93 6.97
N SER A 147 22.30 14.41 6.91
CA SER A 147 23.53 15.22 6.97
C SER A 147 23.61 16.24 5.82
N LYS A 148 23.14 15.82 4.64
CA LYS A 148 23.08 16.62 3.42
C LYS A 148 21.73 16.41 2.74
N ASN A 149 21.11 17.48 2.24
CA ASN A 149 19.89 17.36 1.48
C ASN A 149 20.19 16.77 0.09
N PRO A 150 19.67 15.58 -0.25
CA PRO A 150 19.92 14.97 -1.56
C PRO A 150 19.22 15.75 -2.68
N ASN A 151 18.16 16.49 -2.38
CA ASN A 151 17.46 17.33 -3.36
C ASN A 151 18.35 18.54 -3.73
N PRO A 152 18.82 18.67 -4.99
CA PRO A 152 19.71 19.75 -5.39
C PRO A 152 19.12 21.15 -5.15
N LYS A 153 17.80 21.30 -5.37
CA LYS A 153 17.11 22.58 -5.12
C LYS A 153 17.04 22.88 -3.62
N GLY A 154 16.66 21.87 -2.83
CA GLY A 154 16.61 22.01 -1.36
C GLY A 154 17.98 22.29 -0.75
N GLN A 155 19.04 21.67 -1.27
CA GLN A 155 20.42 21.92 -0.85
C GLN A 155 20.87 23.34 -1.19
N ALA A 156 20.58 23.82 -2.39
CA ALA A 156 20.91 25.20 -2.80
C ALA A 156 20.17 26.24 -1.94
N GLU A 157 18.95 25.93 -1.51
CA GLU A 157 18.12 26.76 -0.62
C GLU A 157 18.48 26.60 0.88
N GLY A 158 19.47 25.76 1.23
CA GLY A 158 19.87 25.51 2.62
C GLY A 158 18.80 24.78 3.46
N ARG A 159 17.83 24.10 2.82
CA ARG A 159 16.75 23.40 3.51
C ARG A 159 17.24 22.10 4.12
N ILE A 160 16.99 21.93 5.42
CA ILE A 160 17.24 20.68 6.13
C ILE A 160 16.15 19.67 5.71
N ALA A 161 16.56 18.42 5.49
CA ALA A 161 15.68 17.32 5.12
C ALA A 161 15.57 16.32 6.26
N TYR A 162 14.33 16.05 6.68
CA TYR A 162 13.97 15.07 7.70
C TYR A 162 13.27 13.89 7.05
N VAL A 163 13.78 12.69 7.27
CA VAL A 163 13.13 11.45 6.85
C VAL A 163 12.21 10.99 7.97
N VAL A 164 10.94 10.78 7.66
CA VAL A 164 9.96 10.29 8.64
C VAL A 164 9.93 8.77 8.55
N CYS A 165 10.62 8.11 9.48
CA CYS A 165 10.86 6.66 9.45
C CYS A 165 9.65 5.83 9.90
N ASP A 166 8.65 6.45 10.51
CA ASP A 166 7.40 5.79 10.96
C ASP A 166 6.34 5.68 9.84
N HIS A 167 6.47 6.50 8.80
CA HIS A 167 5.49 6.59 7.72
C HIS A 167 5.93 5.77 6.52
N LEU A 168 5.99 4.44 6.65
CA LEU A 168 6.33 3.57 5.53
C LEU A 168 5.19 3.49 4.53
N TYR A 169 5.48 3.72 3.25
CA TYR A 169 4.51 3.50 2.18
C TYR A 169 5.02 2.48 1.18
N THR A 170 4.14 1.55 0.81
CA THR A 170 4.31 0.76 -0.40
C THR A 170 3.62 1.51 -1.54
N VAL A 171 4.39 1.97 -2.51
CA VAL A 171 3.87 2.74 -3.64
C VAL A 171 4.13 2.01 -4.95
N ASN A 172 3.21 2.16 -5.90
CA ASN A 172 3.46 1.78 -7.28
C ASN A 172 4.49 2.74 -7.89
N ILE A 173 5.40 2.21 -8.72
CA ILE A 173 6.45 2.99 -9.39
C ILE A 173 5.91 4.16 -10.21
N ASN A 174 4.69 4.07 -10.74
CA ASN A 174 4.06 5.15 -11.50
C ASN A 174 3.82 6.42 -10.65
N ARG A 175 3.82 6.31 -9.32
CA ARG A 175 3.75 7.46 -8.40
C ARG A 175 5.10 8.18 -8.25
N LEU A 176 6.19 7.59 -8.73
CA LEU A 176 7.52 8.16 -8.67
C LEU A 176 7.76 9.11 -9.84
N ARG A 177 8.32 10.26 -9.53
CA ARG A 177 8.79 11.24 -10.51
C ARG A 177 10.25 11.57 -10.25
N PRO A 178 11.05 11.81 -11.31
CA PRO A 178 12.42 12.26 -11.14
C PRO A 178 12.46 13.62 -10.44
N LEU A 179 13.53 13.87 -9.68
CA LEU A 179 13.85 15.24 -9.31
C LEU A 179 14.35 15.95 -10.57
N VAL A 180 14.05 17.24 -10.71
CA VAL A 180 14.51 18.05 -11.84
C VAL A 180 15.53 19.05 -11.35
N HIS A 181 16.71 19.03 -11.95
CA HIS A 181 17.76 20.02 -11.74
C HIS A 181 18.30 20.48 -13.09
N ASN A 182 18.30 21.79 -13.33
CA ASN A 182 18.72 22.38 -14.61
C ASN A 182 18.05 21.74 -15.84
N GLY A 183 16.74 21.45 -15.74
CA GLY A 183 15.95 20.83 -16.81
C GLY A 183 16.22 19.35 -17.05
N LYS A 184 17.09 18.70 -16.27
CA LYS A 184 17.42 17.27 -16.39
C LYS A 184 16.87 16.48 -15.22
N ALA A 185 16.44 15.25 -15.50
CA ALA A 185 16.05 14.28 -14.48
C ALA A 185 17.28 13.82 -13.68
N VAL A 186 17.20 13.91 -12.36
CA VAL A 186 18.25 13.52 -11.42
C VAL A 186 17.67 12.57 -10.37
N PHE A 187 18.46 11.58 -9.98
CA PHE A 187 18.10 10.56 -8.99
C PHE A 187 19.17 10.53 -7.90
N PRO A 188 19.21 11.56 -7.03
CA PRO A 188 20.27 11.67 -6.05
C PRO A 188 20.15 10.55 -5.03
N LYS A 189 21.30 10.01 -4.62
CA LYS A 189 21.39 8.95 -3.61
C LYS A 189 21.70 9.57 -2.26
N VAL A 190 21.03 9.07 -1.23
CA VAL A 190 21.32 9.39 0.17
C VAL A 190 22.71 8.87 0.55
N GLU A 191 23.36 9.60 1.44
CA GLU A 191 24.69 9.25 1.95
C GLU A 191 24.62 7.92 2.75
N PRO A 192 25.64 7.04 2.67
CA PRO A 192 25.53 5.69 3.25
C PRO A 192 25.37 5.65 4.77
N ASN A 193 25.95 6.61 5.51
CA ASN A 193 25.81 6.66 6.97
C ASN A 193 24.40 7.08 7.35
N ASP A 194 23.84 8.08 6.65
CA ASP A 194 22.45 8.48 6.80
C ASP A 194 21.49 7.32 6.49
N LEU A 195 21.77 6.59 5.40
CA LEU A 195 20.95 5.45 5.01
C LEU A 195 20.97 4.34 6.08
N THR A 196 22.14 4.08 6.68
CA THR A 196 22.30 3.11 7.78
C THR A 196 21.53 3.56 9.02
N ALA A 197 21.62 4.84 9.39
CA ALA A 197 20.88 5.41 10.52
C ALA A 197 19.35 5.29 10.32
N ILE A 198 18.87 5.57 9.10
CA ILE A 198 17.46 5.38 8.73
C ILE A 198 17.04 3.92 8.95
N PHE A 199 17.84 2.95 8.50
CA PHE A 199 17.51 1.53 8.68
C PHE A 199 17.46 1.10 10.14
N VAL A 200 18.35 1.63 10.99
CA VAL A 200 18.31 1.37 12.44
C VAL A 200 16.99 1.88 13.05
N ILE A 201 16.54 3.06 12.67
CA ILE A 201 15.26 3.62 13.16
C ILE A 201 14.08 2.81 12.62
N VAL A 202 14.07 2.47 11.34
CA VAL A 202 13.03 1.64 10.73
C VAL A 202 12.96 0.26 11.39
N GLN A 203 14.11 -0.36 11.66
CA GLN A 203 14.17 -1.64 12.37
C GLN A 203 13.65 -1.51 13.80
N LYS A 204 13.91 -0.40 14.49
CA LYS A 204 13.32 -0.12 15.81
C LYS A 204 11.81 0.02 15.75
N VAL A 205 11.29 0.77 14.77
CA VAL A 205 9.85 0.99 14.56
C VAL A 205 9.14 -0.33 14.27
N LEU A 206 9.64 -1.08 13.29
CA LEU A 206 9.05 -2.36 12.91
C LEU A 206 9.29 -3.44 13.97
N GLY A 207 10.44 -3.44 14.64
CA GLY A 207 10.78 -4.37 15.71
C GLY A 207 9.86 -4.23 16.93
N ALA A 208 9.32 -3.05 17.20
CA ALA A 208 8.28 -2.88 18.22
C ALA A 208 7.00 -3.66 17.88
N ALA A 209 6.71 -3.88 16.59
CA ALA A 209 5.58 -4.68 16.14
C ALA A 209 5.83 -6.20 16.26
N PHE A 210 7.09 -6.63 16.31
CA PHE A 210 7.49 -8.05 16.41
C PHE A 210 8.07 -8.44 17.77
N ALA A 211 8.14 -7.52 18.73
CA ALA A 211 8.47 -7.86 20.10
C ALA A 211 7.41 -8.84 20.61
N PRO A 212 7.78 -9.97 21.24
CA PRO A 212 6.78 -10.81 21.90
C PRO A 212 6.02 -9.90 22.86
N ALA A 213 4.69 -9.92 22.78
CA ALA A 213 3.82 -9.20 23.69
C ALA A 213 4.41 -9.39 25.07
N ARG A 214 4.96 -8.32 25.66
CA ARG A 214 5.47 -8.39 27.02
C ARG A 214 4.26 -8.75 27.85
N THR A 215 4.16 -10.03 28.18
CA THR A 215 3.32 -10.49 29.27
C THR A 215 3.69 -9.55 30.41
N ALA A 216 2.74 -8.69 30.77
CA ALA A 216 2.80 -7.94 31.99
C ALA A 216 2.71 -8.97 33.12
N VAL A 217 3.79 -9.70 33.34
CA VAL A 217 4.03 -10.39 34.60
C VAL A 217 4.44 -9.26 35.52
N ALA A 218 3.43 -8.76 36.23
CA ALA A 218 3.63 -7.86 37.35
C ALA A 218 4.76 -8.42 38.22
N ALA A 219 5.62 -7.50 38.63
CA ALA A 219 6.72 -7.73 39.53
C ALA A 219 6.31 -8.60 40.72
N GLY A 220 7.23 -9.47 41.14
CA GLY A 220 7.08 -10.29 42.33
C GLY A 220 6.62 -9.47 43.53
N ALA A 221 5.41 -9.77 43.98
CA ALA A 221 4.97 -9.66 45.35
C ALA A 221 4.40 -11.03 45.77
N ALA A 222 4.77 -11.45 46.97
CA ALA A 222 4.66 -12.79 47.56
C ALA A 222 3.24 -13.43 47.53
N PRO A 223 3.10 -14.76 47.76
CA PRO A 223 1.89 -15.51 47.46
C PRO A 223 0.80 -15.24 48.50
N GLY A 224 -0.12 -14.35 48.16
CA GLY A 224 -1.40 -14.16 48.84
C GLY A 224 -2.50 -14.96 48.15
N GLN A 225 -3.28 -15.70 48.95
CA GLN A 225 -4.34 -16.64 48.58
C GLN A 225 -5.24 -16.17 47.41
N ALA A 226 -5.52 -17.12 46.51
CA ALA A 226 -6.42 -16.96 45.38
C ALA A 226 -7.85 -16.63 45.84
N GLN A 227 -8.34 -15.45 45.46
CA GLN A 227 -9.77 -15.14 45.42
C GLN A 227 -10.30 -15.42 44.00
N PRO A 228 -11.48 -16.04 43.85
CA PRO A 228 -12.03 -16.36 42.54
C PRO A 228 -12.36 -15.09 41.74
N ALA A 229 -12.03 -15.14 40.45
CA ALA A 229 -12.19 -14.06 39.50
C ALA A 229 -13.63 -13.55 39.43
N ALA A 230 -13.79 -12.23 39.55
CA ALA A 230 -15.05 -11.56 39.25
C ALA A 230 -15.40 -11.72 37.75
N PRO A 231 -16.69 -11.86 37.40
CA PRO A 231 -17.10 -12.04 36.01
C PRO A 231 -16.77 -10.80 35.17
N PRO A 232 -16.56 -10.98 33.85
CA PRO A 232 -16.26 -9.86 32.95
C PRO A 232 -17.40 -8.84 33.01
N LYS A 233 -17.04 -7.57 33.26
CA LYS A 233 -17.98 -6.46 33.15
C LYS A 233 -18.54 -6.42 31.72
N PRO A 234 -19.86 -6.39 31.53
CA PRO A 234 -20.44 -6.27 30.19
C PRO A 234 -20.00 -4.94 29.56
N LEU A 235 -19.60 -5.00 28.29
CA LEU A 235 -19.41 -3.81 27.44
C LEU A 235 -20.71 -2.99 27.47
N GLY A 236 -20.66 -1.83 28.13
CA GLY A 236 -21.75 -0.87 28.12
C GLY A 236 -21.89 -0.18 26.75
N PRO A 237 -23.08 0.36 26.43
CA PRO A 237 -23.41 0.92 25.14
C PRO A 237 -22.84 2.34 24.99
N ASN A 238 -21.51 2.46 24.92
CA ASN A 238 -20.88 3.63 24.32
C ASN A 238 -20.28 3.21 22.98
N THR A 239 -21.20 2.75 22.14
CA THR A 239 -21.11 2.70 20.69
C THR A 239 -20.46 3.98 20.20
N LEU A 240 -19.47 3.83 19.32
CA LEU A 240 -18.96 4.84 18.40
C LEU A 240 -20.10 5.72 17.87
N THR A 241 -20.40 6.84 18.53
CA THR A 241 -21.31 7.84 17.98
C THR A 241 -20.49 8.72 17.05
N LEU A 242 -20.55 8.43 15.75
CA LEU A 242 -20.23 9.40 14.71
C LEU A 242 -21.11 10.63 14.94
N LYS A 243 -20.50 11.79 15.21
CA LYS A 243 -21.23 13.06 15.24
C LYS A 243 -21.80 13.29 13.84
N LYS A 244 -23.13 13.24 13.70
CA LYS A 244 -23.82 13.73 12.52
C LYS A 244 -23.56 15.24 12.41
N LYS A 245 -23.11 15.69 11.23
CA LYS A 245 -23.23 17.09 10.80
C LYS A 245 -24.66 17.37 10.39
#